data_AF-A0A2X3K974-F1
#
_entry.id   AF-A0A2X3K974-F1
#
_cell.length_a   1.000
_cell.length_b   1.000
_cell.length_c   1.000
_cell.angle_alpha   90.00
_cell.angle_beta   90.00
_cell.angle_gamma   90.00
#
_symmetry.space_group_name_H-M   'P 1'
#
loop_
_entity.id
_entity.type
_entity.pdbx_description
1 polymer ?
#
loop_
_entity_poly.entity_id
_entity_poly.type
_entity_poly.pdbx_seq_one_letter_code
_entity_poly.pdbx_strand_id
1 'polypeptide(L)'
;MTVNRPRAERGAFPPGTEHYGRSLLGAPLIWFPAPAASRESGLILAGTHGDENSSVVTLSCALRTLTPSLRRHHVVLCVNPDGCQLGLRANANGVDLNRNFPAANWKER
;
A
#
# COMPACT_ATOMS: atom_id res chain seq x y z
N MET A 1 -24.33 10.58 9.87
CA MET A 1 -23.45 9.42 9.62
C MET A 1 -22.12 9.64 10.32
N THR A 2 -21.49 8.62 10.90
CA THR A 2 -20.18 8.76 11.54
C THR A 2 -19.07 8.76 10.50
N VAL A 3 -18.06 9.61 10.70
CA VAL A 3 -16.89 9.69 9.81
C VAL A 3 -16.00 8.45 9.94
N ASN A 4 -15.98 7.84 11.13
CA ASN A 4 -15.15 6.68 11.44
C ASN A 4 -16.00 5.48 11.85
N ARG A 5 -15.55 4.28 11.47
CA ARG A 5 -16.10 3.01 11.96
C ARG A 5 -15.90 2.86 13.48
N PRO A 6 -16.78 2.16 14.20
CA PRO A 6 -16.57 1.84 15.61
C PRO A 6 -15.21 1.19 15.86
N ARG A 7 -14.51 1.56 16.94
CA ARG A 7 -13.15 1.07 17.22
C ARG A 7 -13.09 -0.46 17.30
N ALA A 8 -14.11 -1.09 17.87
CA ALA A 8 -14.21 -2.54 18.03
C ALA A 8 -14.23 -3.31 16.70
N GLU A 9 -14.61 -2.66 15.60
CA GLU A 9 -14.76 -3.29 14.27
C GLU A 9 -13.55 -3.05 13.35
N ARG A 10 -12.47 -2.42 13.85
CA ARG A 10 -11.30 -2.03 13.03
C ARG A 10 -10.25 -3.12 12.84
N GLY A 11 -10.56 -4.36 13.21
CA GLY A 11 -9.64 -5.50 13.04
C GLY A 11 -9.46 -5.91 11.59
N ALA A 12 -10.56 -5.98 10.82
CA ALA A 12 -10.55 -6.34 9.42
C ALA A 12 -10.58 -5.12 8.49
N PHE A 13 -10.04 -5.28 7.28
CA PHE A 13 -10.26 -4.32 6.20
C PHE A 13 -11.73 -4.33 5.75
N PRO A 14 -12.27 -3.18 5.29
CA PRO A 14 -13.50 -3.21 4.54
C PRO A 14 -13.34 -4.06 3.25
N PRO A 15 -14.43 -4.59 2.67
CA PRO A 15 -14.38 -5.37 1.44
C PRO A 15 -13.76 -4.63 0.25
N GLY A 16 -13.42 -5.37 -0.81
CA GLY A 16 -12.91 -4.81 -2.07
C GLY A 16 -11.38 -4.69 -2.13
N THR A 17 -10.66 -5.60 -1.47
CA THR A 17 -9.23 -5.79 -1.70
C THR A 17 -9.01 -6.51 -3.03
N GLU A 18 -7.96 -6.14 -3.74
CA GLU A 18 -7.59 -6.75 -5.02
C GLU A 18 -6.08 -6.99 -5.09
N HIS A 19 -5.65 -7.83 -6.04
CA HIS A 19 -4.24 -8.12 -6.30
C HIS A 19 -3.82 -7.52 -7.64
N TYR A 20 -2.70 -6.80 -7.66
CA TYR A 20 -2.14 -6.21 -8.89
C TYR A 20 -0.85 -6.90 -9.35
N GLY A 21 -0.46 -7.99 -8.71
CA GLY A 21 0.70 -8.77 -9.09
C GLY A 21 1.20 -9.68 -7.96
N ARG A 22 2.45 -10.09 -8.08
CA ARG A 22 3.18 -10.85 -7.06
C ARG A 22 4.58 -10.27 -6.86
N SER A 23 5.06 -10.34 -5.63
CA SER A 23 6.45 -10.03 -5.28
C SER A 23 7.40 -11.11 -5.79
N LEU A 24 8.70 -10.89 -5.61
CA LEU A 24 9.72 -11.83 -6.06
C LEU A 24 9.62 -13.17 -5.32
N LEU A 25 9.36 -13.13 -4.00
CA LEU A 25 9.16 -14.33 -3.18
C LEU A 25 7.74 -14.90 -3.28
N GLY A 26 6.89 -14.33 -4.14
CA GLY A 26 5.56 -14.85 -4.45
C GLY A 26 4.42 -14.33 -3.57
N ALA A 27 4.67 -13.38 -2.67
CA ALA A 27 3.61 -12.72 -1.90
C ALA A 27 2.70 -11.90 -2.84
N PRO A 28 1.38 -11.82 -2.58
CA PRO A 28 0.48 -11.01 -3.39
C PRO A 28 0.80 -9.52 -3.23
N LEU A 29 0.81 -8.79 -4.34
CA LEU A 29 0.83 -7.34 -4.33
C LEU A 29 -0.60 -6.83 -4.20
N ILE A 30 -0.93 -6.22 -3.06
CA ILE A 30 -2.31 -5.91 -2.66
C ILE A 30 -2.61 -4.42 -2.83
N TRP A 31 -3.77 -4.10 -3.38
CA TRP A 31 -4.28 -2.74 -3.44
C TRP A 31 -5.78 -2.67 -3.12
N PHE A 32 -6.25 -1.47 -2.78
CA PHE A 32 -7.62 -1.18 -2.41
C PHE A 32 -8.17 -0.09 -3.34
N PRO A 33 -8.89 -0.45 -4.42
CA PRO A 33 -9.50 0.50 -5.33
C PRO A 33 -10.44 1.47 -4.59
N ALA A 34 -10.48 2.75 -4.99
CA ALA A 34 -11.47 3.71 -4.51
C ALA A 34 -12.89 3.19 -4.82
N PRO A 35 -13.86 3.22 -3.89
CA PRO A 35 -15.18 2.62 -4.12
C PRO A 35 -15.95 3.26 -5.28
N ALA A 36 -15.75 4.56 -5.50
CA ALA A 36 -16.31 5.32 -6.61
C ALA A 36 -15.20 6.23 -7.19
N ALA A 37 -14.28 5.62 -7.94
CA ALA A 37 -13.17 6.35 -8.53
C ALA A 37 -13.66 7.40 -9.55
N SER A 38 -13.01 8.57 -9.57
CA SER A 38 -13.31 9.67 -10.49
C SER A 38 -12.02 10.28 -11.04
N ARG A 39 -12.13 11.33 -11.86
CA ARG A 39 -10.97 12.10 -12.34
C ARG A 39 -10.12 12.70 -11.20
N GLU A 40 -10.71 12.89 -10.01
CA GLU A 40 -10.02 13.42 -8.82
C GLU A 40 -9.34 12.31 -7.99
N SER A 41 -9.53 11.03 -8.34
CA SER A 41 -8.96 9.92 -7.58
C SER A 41 -7.46 9.82 -7.79
N GLY A 42 -6.69 10.21 -6.76
CA GLY A 42 -5.27 9.89 -6.64
C GLY A 42 -4.99 8.48 -6.11
N LEU A 43 -3.69 8.21 -5.93
CA LEU A 43 -3.15 6.97 -5.38
C LEU A 43 -2.29 7.30 -4.15
N ILE A 44 -2.55 6.62 -3.04
CA ILE A 44 -1.77 6.71 -1.80
C ILE A 44 -0.94 5.43 -1.67
N LEU A 45 0.38 5.59 -1.58
CA LEU A 45 1.36 4.50 -1.51
C LEU A 45 2.11 4.54 -0.17
N ALA A 46 2.43 3.36 0.35
CA ALA A 46 3.36 3.18 1.47
C ALA A 46 4.22 1.92 1.29
N GLY A 47 5.28 1.80 2.09
CA GLY A 47 6.14 0.61 2.11
C GLY A 47 6.89 0.36 0.81
N THR A 48 7.40 1.42 0.15
CA THR A 48 8.35 1.26 -0.97
C THR A 48 9.67 0.67 -0.46
N HIS A 49 10.14 1.13 0.70
CA HIS A 49 11.17 0.45 1.46
C HIS A 49 10.53 -0.35 2.60
N GLY A 50 11.03 -1.57 2.84
CA GLY A 50 10.43 -2.48 3.81
C GLY A 50 10.74 -2.18 5.27
N ASP A 51 11.73 -1.35 5.55
CA ASP A 51 12.06 -0.87 6.89
C ASP A 51 11.25 0.38 7.32
N GLU A 52 10.54 1.03 6.39
CA GLU A 52 9.72 2.24 6.61
C GLU A 52 8.30 1.91 7.15
N ASN A 53 8.23 1.07 8.18
CA ASN A 53 7.01 0.39 8.65
C ASN A 53 5.93 1.30 9.27
N SER A 54 6.30 2.44 9.85
CA SER A 54 5.35 3.31 10.56
C SER A 54 4.25 3.85 9.64
N SER A 55 4.59 4.13 8.38
CA SER A 55 3.66 4.63 7.36
C SER A 55 2.68 3.54 6.91
N VAL A 56 3.16 2.30 6.73
CA VAL A 56 2.34 1.13 6.38
C VAL A 56 1.26 0.89 7.42
N VAL A 57 1.65 0.89 8.71
CA VAL A 57 0.71 0.68 9.82
C VAL A 57 -0.26 1.86 9.94
N THR A 58 0.23 3.09 9.83
CA THR A 58 -0.61 4.30 9.90
C THR A 58 -1.67 4.31 8.79
N LEU A 59 -1.27 4.01 7.55
CA LEU A 59 -2.19 3.97 6.40
C LEU A 59 -3.18 2.81 6.51
N SER A 60 -2.74 1.64 6.99
CA SER A 60 -3.62 0.50 7.31
C SER A 60 -4.66 0.88 8.36
N CYS A 61 -4.26 1.57 9.43
CA CYS A 61 -5.15 2.07 10.47
C CYS A 61 -6.15 3.09 9.92
N ALA A 62 -5.71 4.03 9.08
CA ALA A 62 -6.59 5.01 8.43
C ALA A 62 -7.64 4.31 7.55
N LEU A 63 -7.21 3.35 6.72
CA LEU A 63 -8.08 2.57 5.84
C LEU A 63 -9.11 1.73 6.61
N ARG A 64 -8.74 1.16 7.75
CA ARG A 64 -9.67 0.41 8.64
C ARG A 64 -10.55 1.30 9.50
N THR A 65 -10.21 2.58 9.63
CA THR A 65 -10.91 3.54 10.49
C THR A 65 -11.95 4.35 9.74
N LEU A 66 -11.61 4.89 8.57
CA LEU A 66 -12.51 5.74 7.79
C LEU A 66 -13.74 4.95 7.33
N THR A 67 -14.92 5.57 7.40
CA THR A 67 -16.13 5.01 6.80
C THR A 67 -15.89 4.77 5.29
N PRO A 68 -16.04 3.53 4.77
CA PRO A 68 -15.56 3.17 3.43
C PRO A 68 -16.08 4.05 2.30
N SER A 69 -17.35 4.48 2.36
CA SER A 69 -17.98 5.33 1.34
C SER A 69 -17.36 6.72 1.20
N LEU A 70 -16.58 7.18 2.18
CA LEU A 70 -15.94 8.50 2.16
C LEU A 70 -14.56 8.49 1.47
N ARG A 71 -14.00 7.32 1.17
CA ARG A 71 -12.66 7.20 0.59
C ARG A 71 -12.66 7.56 -0.90
N ARG A 72 -11.90 8.60 -1.25
CA ARG A 72 -11.79 9.10 -2.64
C ARG A 72 -10.61 8.56 -3.45
N HIS A 73 -9.62 7.97 -2.78
CA HIS A 73 -8.33 7.60 -3.36
C HIS A 73 -8.06 6.10 -3.26
N HIS A 74 -7.29 5.60 -4.23
CA HIS A 74 -6.77 4.24 -4.24
C HIS A 74 -5.66 4.11 -3.19
N VAL A 75 -5.49 2.91 -2.64
CA VAL A 75 -4.49 2.68 -1.59
C VAL A 75 -3.67 1.43 -1.89
N VAL A 76 -2.35 1.52 -1.73
CA VAL A 76 -1.42 0.39 -1.65
C VAL A 76 -0.66 0.50 -0.34
N LEU A 77 -0.82 -0.51 0.54
CA LEU A 77 -0.28 -0.44 1.89
C LEU A 77 1.22 -0.76 1.98
N CYS A 78 1.70 -1.75 1.23
CA CYS A 78 3.12 -2.07 1.13
C CYS A 78 3.43 -2.44 -0.32
N VAL A 79 4.26 -1.62 -0.98
CA VAL A 79 4.77 -1.86 -2.34
C VAL A 79 5.79 -3.00 -2.34
N ASN A 80 6.57 -3.14 -1.27
CA ASN A 80 7.63 -4.13 -1.12
C ASN A 80 7.33 -5.14 0.01
N PRO A 81 6.35 -6.06 -0.16
CA PRO A 81 5.97 -6.98 0.91
C PRO A 81 7.11 -7.90 1.34
N ASP A 82 8.01 -8.28 0.43
CA ASP A 82 9.20 -9.07 0.76
C ASP A 82 10.16 -8.29 1.66
N GLY A 83 10.45 -7.03 1.33
CA GLY A 83 11.25 -6.14 2.18
C GLY A 83 10.59 -5.90 3.53
N CYS A 84 9.28 -5.63 3.55
CA CYS A 84 8.48 -5.45 4.77
C CYS A 84 8.63 -6.68 5.69
N GLN A 85 8.50 -7.89 5.12
CA GLN A 85 8.65 -9.16 5.86
C GLN A 85 10.08 -9.38 6.39
N LEU A 86 11.09 -8.99 5.63
CA LEU A 86 12.50 -9.17 5.99
C LEU A 86 13.07 -8.04 6.85
N GLY A 87 12.33 -6.95 7.06
CA GLY A 87 12.83 -5.75 7.73
C GLY A 87 13.94 -5.05 6.94
N LEU A 88 13.91 -5.16 5.61
CA LEU A 88 14.93 -4.62 4.71
C LEU A 88 14.43 -3.41 3.95
N ARG A 89 15.33 -2.44 3.74
CA ARG A 89 15.08 -1.31 2.84
C ARG A 89 14.77 -1.77 1.40
N ALA A 90 15.60 -2.68 0.88
CA ALA A 90 15.51 -3.19 -0.48
C ALA A 90 14.46 -4.30 -0.64
N ASN A 91 14.20 -4.73 -1.88
CA ASN A 91 13.45 -5.96 -2.14
C ASN A 91 14.34 -7.21 -1.93
N ALA A 92 13.78 -8.40 -2.16
CA ALA A 92 14.49 -9.68 -2.00
C ALA A 92 15.71 -9.89 -2.95
N ASN A 93 15.90 -9.06 -3.97
CA ASN A 93 17.10 -9.05 -4.82
C ASN A 93 18.16 -8.02 -4.35
N GLY A 94 17.96 -7.35 -3.22
CA GLY A 94 18.84 -6.26 -2.77
C GLY A 94 18.70 -4.97 -3.58
N VAL A 95 17.66 -4.84 -4.40
CA VAL A 95 17.38 -3.65 -5.21
C VAL A 95 16.63 -2.61 -4.38
N ASP A 96 17.14 -1.38 -4.33
CA ASP A 96 16.38 -0.21 -3.86
C ASP A 96 15.30 0.11 -4.91
N LEU A 97 14.04 -0.25 -4.60
CA LEU A 97 12.92 -0.06 -5.52
C LEU A 97 12.71 1.41 -5.91
N ASN A 98 13.03 2.36 -5.02
CA ASN A 98 12.94 3.79 -5.30
C ASN A 98 14.13 4.33 -6.10
N ARG A 99 15.01 3.44 -6.58
CA ARG A 99 16.02 3.70 -7.61
C ARG A 99 15.85 2.81 -8.84
N ASN A 100 14.78 2.01 -8.87
CA ASN A 100 14.51 1.04 -9.94
C ASN A 100 13.30 1.40 -10.82
N PHE A 101 12.78 2.62 -10.70
CA PHE A 101 11.77 3.11 -11.62
C PHE A 101 12.40 3.37 -13.00
N PRO A 102 11.74 2.98 -14.10
CA PRO A 102 12.23 3.19 -15.46
C PRO A 102 12.06 4.65 -15.92
N ALA A 103 12.59 5.58 -15.13
CA ALA A 103 12.60 7.01 -15.42
C ALA A 103 13.74 7.33 -16.40
N ALA A 104 13.61 8.43 -17.15
CA ALA A 104 14.61 8.84 -18.15
C ALA A 104 16.03 9.06 -17.57
N ASN A 105 16.12 9.35 -16.27
CA ASN A 105 17.38 9.55 -15.55
C ASN A 105 17.89 8.29 -14.83
N TRP A 106 17.25 7.14 -15.06
CA TRP A 106 17.72 5.87 -14.50
C TRP A 106 19.15 5.57 -14.96
N LYS A 107 19.94 5.00 -14.06
CA LYS A 107 21.35 4.66 -14.29
C LYS A 107 21.50 3.16 -14.12
N GLU A 108 21.95 2.49 -15.18
CA GLU A 108 22.51 1.15 -15.08
C GLU A 108 23.67 1.20 -14.09
N ARG A 109 23.60 0.36 -13.05
CA ARG A 109 24.71 0.11 -12.13
C ARG A 109 25.40 -1.17 -12.52
#